data_AF-A0A242AMU2-F1
#
_entry.id   AF-A0A242AMU2-F1
#
_cell.length_a   1.000
_cell.length_b   1.000
_cell.length_c   1.000
_cell.angle_alpha   90.00
_cell.angle_beta   90.00
_cell.angle_gamma   90.00
#
_symmetry.space_group_name_H-M   'P 1'
#
loop_
_entity.id
_entity.type
_entity.pdbx_description
1 polymer ?
#
loop_
_entity_poly.entity_id
_entity_poly.type
_entity_poly.pdbx_seq_one_letter_code
_entity_poly.pdbx_strand_id
1 'polypeptide(L)' 'MKQTIKDVETNVAYRWFLGYSFEDPIPHFSTFGKNYVRRFRETTLFEDIFSHILEQAVKAGFVTEDNLYIDSTHIKANA' A
#
# COMPACT_ATOMS: atom_id res chain seq x y z
N MET A 1 2.56 0.34 7.24
CA MET A 1 3.34 -0.84 7.67
C MET A 1 4.19 -0.64 8.93
N LYS A 2 4.60 0.57 9.33
CA LYS A 2 5.47 0.75 10.52
C LYS A 2 4.89 0.15 11.80
N GLN A 3 3.62 0.47 12.11
CA GLN A 3 2.94 -0.07 13.29
C GLN A 3 2.78 -1.59 13.21
N THR A 4 2.35 -2.12 12.06
CA THR A 4 2.19 -3.56 11.83
C THR A 4 3.48 -4.34 12.09
N ILE A 5 4.64 -3.83 11.66
CA ILE A 5 5.92 -4.49 11.91
C ILE A 5 6.29 -4.49 13.39
N LYS A 6 6.04 -3.36 14.08
CA LYS A 6 6.21 -3.27 15.53
C LYS A 6 5.29 -4.25 16.28
N ASP A 7 4.07 -4.44 15.78
CA ASP A 7 3.15 -5.41 16.36
C ASP A 7 3.63 -6.84 16.12
N VAL A 8 4.15 -7.17 14.94
CA VAL A 8 4.74 -8.50 14.64
C VAL A 8 5.97 -8.80 15.52
N GLU A 9 6.73 -7.79 15.94
CA GLU A 9 7.87 -7.98 16.84
C GLU A 9 7.45 -8.56 18.20
N THR A 10 6.28 -8.19 18.71
CA THR A 10 5.82 -8.52 20.07
C THR A 10 4.61 -9.46 20.12
N ASN A 11 3.83 -9.54 19.04
CA ASN A 11 2.62 -10.34 18.97
C ASN A 11 2.90 -11.72 18.34
N VAL A 12 2.82 -12.74 19.19
CA VAL A 12 3.04 -14.14 18.82
C VAL A 12 2.03 -14.65 17.80
N ALA A 13 0.77 -14.24 17.90
CA ALA A 13 -0.27 -14.68 16.97
C ALA A 13 0.01 -14.16 15.55
N TYR A 14 0.55 -12.95 15.43
CA TYR A 14 0.93 -12.39 14.14
C TYR A 14 2.16 -13.08 13.56
N ARG A 15 3.17 -13.42 14.38
CA ARG A 15 4.31 -14.23 13.94
C ARG A 15 3.87 -15.60 13.42
N TRP A 16 3.03 -16.31 14.18
CA TRP A 16 2.49 -17.60 13.77
C TRP A 16 1.71 -17.50 12.45
N PHE A 17 0.82 -16.51 12.33
CA PHE A 17 0.02 -16.29 11.12
C PHE A 17 0.88 -16.00 9.89
N LEU A 18 1.98 -15.25 10.06
CA LEU A 18 2.91 -14.91 9.00
C LEU A 18 3.99 -15.97 8.75
N GLY A 19 4.01 -17.06 9.53
CA GLY A 19 5.00 -18.13 9.41
C GLY A 19 6.40 -17.78 9.92
N TYR A 20 6.53 -16.77 10.78
CA TYR A 20 7.79 -16.44 11.45
C TYR A 20 7.90 -17.19 12.79
N SER A 21 9.07 -17.77 13.04
CA SER A 21 9.45 -18.31 14.35
C SER A 21 9.76 -17.17 15.32
N PHE A 22 9.94 -17.48 16.60
CA PHE A 22 10.31 -16.49 17.62
C PHE A 22 11.70 -15.88 17.40
N GLU A 23 12.62 -16.68 16.88
CA GLU A 23 14.02 -16.29 16.65
C GLU A 23 14.23 -15.62 15.29
N ASP A 24 13.24 -15.74 14.39
CA ASP A 24 13.37 -15.20 13.05
C ASP A 24 13.39 -13.67 13.07
N PRO A 25 14.33 -13.04 12.35
CA PRO A 25 14.37 -11.60 12.21
C PRO A 25 13.21 -11.12 11.34
N ILE A 26 12.48 -10.12 11.84
CA ILE A 26 11.38 -9.51 11.09
C ILE A 26 11.97 -8.51 10.07
N PRO A 27 11.53 -8.55 8.80
CA PRO A 27 12.01 -7.60 7.80
C PRO A 27 11.65 -6.16 8.15
N HIS A 28 12.58 -5.25 7.86
CA HIS A 28 12.37 -3.82 8.03
C HIS A 28 11.12 -3.33 7.26
N PHE A 29 10.38 -2.37 7.81
CA PHE A 29 9.10 -1.90 7.24
C PHE A 29 9.20 -1.44 5.78
N SER A 30 10.35 -0.95 5.34
CA SER A 30 10.59 -0.52 3.96
C SER A 30 10.73 -1.68 2.97
N THR A 31 11.02 -2.89 3.45
CA THR A 31 11.13 -4.10 2.61
C THR A 31 9.84 -4.39 1.88
N PHE A 32 8.70 -4.25 2.55
CA PHE A 32 7.39 -4.44 1.93
C PHE A 32 7.14 -3.43 0.81
N GLY A 33 7.40 -2.14 1.05
CA GLY A 33 7.26 -1.10 0.02
C GLY A 33 8.12 -1.39 -1.22
N LYS A 34 9.39 -1.78 -1.01
CA LYS A 34 10.28 -2.18 -2.12
C LYS A 34 9.79 -3.44 -2.83
N ASN A 35 9.25 -4.41 -2.10
CA ASN A 35 8.69 -5.62 -2.67
C ASN A 35 7.46 -5.33 -3.54
N TYR A 36 6.54 -4.47 -3.08
CA TYR A 36 5.37 -4.06 -3.86
C TYR A 36 5.80 -3.41 -5.18
N VAL A 37 6.69 -2.42 -5.13
CA VAL A 37 7.17 -1.74 -6.34
C VAL A 37 7.83 -2.72 -7.31
N ARG A 38 8.65 -3.67 -6.81
CA ARG A 38 9.32 -4.65 -7.67
C ARG A 38 8.36 -5.69 -8.25
N ARG A 39 7.47 -6.24 -7.42
CA ARG A 39 6.57 -7.34 -7.79
C ARG A 39 5.50 -6.91 -8.78
N PHE A 40 5.06 -5.66 -8.70
CA PHE A 40 3.95 -5.14 -9.50
C PHE A 40 4.39 -4.06 -10.51
N ARG A 41 5.71 -3.92 -10.75
CA ARG A 41 6.28 -2.86 -11.60
C ARG A 41 5.70 -2.83 -13.01
N GLU A 42 5.44 -4.01 -13.58
CA GLU A 42 4.99 -4.18 -14.96
C GLU A 42 3.50 -4.54 -15.02
N THR A 43 2.76 -4.26 -13.95
CA THR A 43 1.34 -4.56 -13.85
C THR A 43 0.53 -3.29 -13.67
N THR A 44 -0.65 -3.23 -14.29
CA THR A 44 -1.64 -2.16 -14.10
C THR A 44 -2.51 -2.36 -12.86
N LEU A 45 -2.24 -3.39 -12.06
CA LEU A 45 -3.10 -3.83 -10.96
C LEU A 45 -3.53 -2.70 -10.01
N PHE A 46 -2.62 -1.80 -9.67
CA PHE A 46 -2.95 -0.66 -8.79
C PHE A 46 -3.89 0.34 -9.47
N GLU A 47 -3.68 0.61 -10.77
CA GLU A 47 -4.54 1.48 -11.57
C GLU A 47 -5.92 0.84 -11.75
N ASP A 48 -5.97 -0.47 -11.97
CA ASP A 48 -7.22 -1.23 -12.14
C ASP A 48 -8.05 -1.22 -10.83
N ILE A 49 -7.41 -1.49 -9.69
CA ILE A 49 -8.06 -1.43 -8.37
C ILE A 49 -8.55 0.00 -8.09
N PHE A 50 -7.71 1.00 -8.36
CA PHE A 50 -8.08 2.40 -8.14
C PHE A 50 -9.26 2.80 -9.00
N SER A 51 -9.24 2.48 -10.29
CA SER A 51 -10.32 2.78 -11.24
C SER A 51 -11.62 2.11 -10.80
N HIS A 52 -11.56 0.86 -10.33
CA HIS A 52 -12.72 0.16 -9.82
C HIS A 52 -13.34 0.84 -8.59
N ILE A 53 -12.51 1.25 -7.63
CA ILE A 53 -12.97 1.96 -6.42
C ILE A 53 -13.54 3.33 -6.81
N LEU A 54 -12.88 4.04 -7.74
CA LEU A 54 -13.33 5.34 -8.23
C LEU A 54 -14.69 5.23 -8.90
N GLU A 55 -14.90 4.25 -9.77
CA GLU A 55 -16.20 3.99 -10.38
C GLU A 55 -17.30 3.73 -9.34
N GLN A 56 -17.00 2.98 -8.28
CA GLN A 56 -17.95 2.76 -7.20
C GLN A 56 -18.28 4.06 -6.45
N ALA A 57 -17.26 4.89 -6.18
CA ALA A 57 -17.45 6.18 -5.52
C ALA A 57 -18.29 7.15 -6.37
N VAL A 58 -18.06 7.18 -7.69
CA VAL A 58 -18.87 7.94 -8.65
C VAL A 58 -20.31 7.44 -8.64
N LYS A 59 -20.54 6.12 -8.76
CA LYS A 59 -21.89 5.53 -8.73
C LYS A 59 -22.63 5.80 -7.42
N ALA A 60 -21.91 5.88 -6.31
CA ALA A 60 -22.47 6.22 -5.01
C ALA A 60 -22.68 7.72 -4.79
N GLY A 61 -22.33 8.58 -5.77
CA GLY A 61 -22.49 10.02 -5.69
C GLY A 61 -21.48 10.73 -4.78
N PHE A 62 -20.37 10.07 -4.42
CA PHE A 62 -19.31 10.67 -3.60
C PHE A 62 -18.36 11.57 -4.40
N VAL A 63 -18.43 11.50 -5.73
CA VAL A 63 -17.60 12.29 -6.65
C VAL A 63 -18.51 13.15 -7.51
N THR A 64 -18.34 14.47 -7.43
CA THR A 64 -19.07 15.48 -8.20
C THR A 64 -18.08 16.29 -9.03
N GLU A 65 -18.42 16.59 -10.29
CA GLU A 65 -17.54 17.27 -11.25
C GLU A 65 -17.31 18.76 -10.96
N ASP A 66 -18.04 19.33 -9.98
CA ASP A 66 -18.10 20.77 -9.73
C ASP A 66 -16.79 21.39 -9.21
N ASN A 67 -15.91 20.59 -8.58
CA ASN A 67 -14.64 21.08 -8.03
C ASN A 67 -13.52 20.07 -8.25
N LEU A 68 -12.82 20.20 -9.38
CA LEU A 68 -11.61 19.43 -9.68
C LEU A 68 -10.40 20.08 -8.99
N TYR A 69 -9.98 19.51 -7.86
CA TYR A 69 -8.73 19.89 -7.21
C TYR A 69 -7.57 19.08 -7.80
N ILE A 70 -6.76 19.70 -8.66
CA ILE A 70 -5.49 19.12 -9.13
C ILE A 70 -4.38 19.62 -8.22
N ASP A 71 -3.92 18.77 -7.30
CA ASP A 71 -2.70 19.05 -6.54
C ASP A 71 -1.47 18.81 -7.42
N SER A 72 -0.81 19.87 -7.85
CA SER A 72 0.41 19.84 -8.68
C SER A 72 1.65 19.60 -7.83
N THR A 73 1.63 18.55 -7.00
CA THR A 73 2.85 18.14 -6.30
C THR A 73 3.82 17.58 -7.33
N HIS A 74 4.83 18.38 -7.70
CA HIS A 74 5.92 17.95 -8.56
C HIS A 74 6.69 16.82 -7.86
N ILE A 75 6.51 15.58 -8.33
CA ILE A 75 7.43 14.49 -7.99
C ILE A 75 8.74 14.85 -8.68
N LYS A 76 9.74 15.36 -7.93
CA LYS A 76 11.11 15.47 -8.42
C LYS A 76 11.58 14.07 -8.80
N ALA A 77 11.65 13.79 -10.10
CA ALA A 77 12.39 12.67 -10.63
C ALA A 77 13.86 12.86 -10.21
N ASN A 78 14.32 12.05 -9.28
CA ASN A 78 15.74 12.00 -8.92
C ASN A 78 16.41 11.13 -9.99
N ALA A 79 17.15 11.78 -10.90
CA ALA A 79 17.97 11.16 -11.94
C ALA A 79 19.34 10.79 -11.37
#